data_AF-E4KWT1-F1
#
_entry.id   AF-E4KWT1-F1
#
_cell.length_a   1.000
_cell.length_b   1.000
_cell.length_c   1.000
_cell.angle_alpha   90.00
_cell.angle_beta   90.00
_cell.angle_gamma   90.00
#
_symmetry.space_group_name_H-M   'P 1'
#
loop_
_entity.id
_entity.type
_entity.pdbx_description
1 polymer ?
#
loop_
_entity_poly.entity_id
_entity_poly.type
_entity_poly.pdbx_seq_one_letter_code
_entity_poly.pdbx_strand_id
1 'polypeptide(L)'
;MNKDKILKILEKIIIFLVTLIMISVLANNYLRVSEGAINDGLRMAQIVLAIAIIILTLIMAVLTKNKRLFFVLIGFYILTGVLFYIFKSANRI
;
A
#
# COMPACT_ATOMS: atom_id res chain seq x y z
N MET A 1 21.97 5.08 15.96
CA MET A 1 20.65 5.75 16.11
C MET A 1 19.76 4.86 16.96
N ASN A 2 19.02 5.39 17.95
CA ASN A 2 18.25 4.57 18.87
C ASN A 2 17.10 3.86 18.14
N LYS A 3 16.87 2.56 18.37
CA LYS A 3 15.89 1.74 17.63
C LYS A 3 14.49 2.38 17.62
N ASP A 4 14.08 2.98 18.74
CA ASP A 4 12.78 3.65 18.87
C ASP A 4 12.67 4.90 18.00
N LYS A 5 13.78 5.61 17.78
CA LYS A 5 13.80 6.76 16.84
C LYS A 5 13.61 6.28 15.40
N ILE A 6 14.21 5.15 15.03
CA ILE A 6 14.03 4.56 13.69
C ILE A 6 12.57 4.16 13.48
N LEU A 7 11.96 3.48 14.45
CA LEU A 7 10.56 3.06 14.35
C LEU A 7 9.60 4.26 14.20
N LYS A 8 9.79 5.33 14.98
CA LYS A 8 8.98 6.55 14.86
C LYS A 8 9.13 7.25 13.52
N ILE A 9 10.34 7.27 12.95
CA ILE A 9 10.56 7.85 11.62
C ILE A 9 9.85 6.99 10.56
N LEU A 10 10.00 5.67 10.66
CA LEU A 10 9.38 4.72 9.74
C LEU A 10 7.85 4.83 9.77
N GLU A 11 7.27 4.98 10.95
CA GLU A 11 5.83 5.20 11.15
C GLU A 11 5.35 6.48 10.45
N LYS A 12 6.05 7.60 10.66
CA LYS A 12 5.71 8.86 9.98
C LYS A 12 5.80 8.75 8.46
N ILE A 13 6.81 8.05 7.94
CA ILE A 13 6.96 7.82 6.49
C ILE A 13 5.80 6.99 5.96
N ILE A 14 5.43 5.90 6.64
CA ILE A 14 4.30 5.05 6.23
C ILE A 14 3.01 5.87 6.21
N ILE A 15 2.72 6.63 7.26
CA ILE A 15 1.51 7.48 7.33
C ILE A 15 1.49 8.50 6.18
N PHE A 16 2.63 9.11 5.88
CA PHE A 16 2.75 10.05 4.77
C PHE A 16 2.48 9.38 3.42
N LEU A 17 3.05 8.20 3.17
CA LEU A 17 2.83 7.45 1.93
C LEU A 17 1.39 6.96 1.79
N VAL A 18 0.76 6.52 2.88
CA VAL A 18 -0.67 6.14 2.88
C VAL A 18 -1.54 7.34 2.50
N THR A 19 -1.23 8.51 3.07
CA THR A 19 -1.93 9.76 2.72
C THR A 19 -1.77 10.09 1.24
N LEU A 20 -0.56 9.96 0.69
CA LEU A 20 -0.30 10.19 -0.73
C LEU A 20 -1.08 9.21 -1.64
N ILE A 21 -1.17 7.93 -1.26
CA ILE A 21 -2.02 6.98 -2.00
C ILE A 21 -3.47 7.45 -2.00
N MET A 22 -4.01 7.84 -0.85
CA MET A 22 -5.40 8.27 -0.75
C MET A 22 -5.68 9.48 -1.65
N ILE A 23 -4.79 10.48 -1.64
CA ILE A 23 -4.89 11.65 -2.52
C ILE A 23 -4.82 11.22 -4.00
N SER A 24 -3.89 10.34 -4.36
CA SER A 24 -3.76 9.85 -5.74
C SER A 24 -5.00 9.09 -6.20
N VAL A 25 -5.61 8.26 -5.34
CA VAL A 25 -6.85 7.55 -5.63
C VAL A 25 -8.00 8.52 -5.85
N LEU A 26 -8.14 9.53 -4.98
CA LEU A 26 -9.16 10.57 -5.13
C LEU A 26 -8.98 11.37 -6.41
N ALA A 27 -7.75 11.79 -6.72
CA ALA A 27 -7.44 12.50 -7.95
C ALA A 27 -7.78 11.64 -9.19
N ASN A 28 -7.41 10.36 -9.19
CA ASN A 28 -7.70 9.48 -10.32
C ASN A 28 -9.20 9.21 -10.48
N ASN A 29 -9.96 9.11 -9.38
CA ASN A 29 -11.42 8.98 -9.45
C ASN A 29 -12.08 10.29 -9.93
N TYR A 30 -11.57 11.45 -9.52
CA TYR A 30 -12.04 12.74 -10.03
C TYR A 30 -11.84 12.85 -11.55
N LEU A 31 -10.64 12.51 -12.04
CA LEU A 31 -10.35 12.46 -13.48
C LEU A 31 -11.25 11.46 -14.21
N ARG A 32 -11.48 10.27 -13.64
CA ARG A 32 -12.41 9.30 -14.22
C ARG A 32 -13.83 9.85 -14.38
N VAL A 33 -14.33 10.58 -13.40
CA VAL A 33 -15.67 11.18 -13.44
C VAL A 33 -15.74 12.38 -14.39
N SER A 34 -14.68 13.19 -14.43
CA SER A 34 -14.64 14.43 -15.22
C SER A 34 -14.31 14.20 -16.69
N GLU A 35 -13.37 13.31 -16.99
CA GLU A 35 -12.80 13.09 -18.34
C GLU A 35 -13.17 11.70 -18.90
N GLY A 36 -13.86 10.86 -18.13
CA GLY A 36 -14.28 9.52 -18.55
C GLY A 36 -13.15 8.49 -18.61
N ALA A 37 -11.90 8.87 -18.31
CA ALA A 37 -10.73 8.02 -18.42
C ALA A 37 -9.95 7.91 -17.10
N ILE A 38 -9.37 6.74 -16.85
CA ILE A 38 -8.43 6.52 -15.74
C ILE A 38 -7.05 6.98 -16.21
N ASN A 39 -6.37 7.80 -15.39
CA ASN A 39 -5.00 8.19 -15.68
C ASN A 39 -4.04 7.04 -15.32
N ASP A 40 -3.40 6.46 -16.34
CA ASP A 40 -2.47 5.34 -16.18
C ASP A 40 -1.22 5.70 -15.34
N GLY A 41 -0.78 6.96 -15.41
CA GLY A 41 0.33 7.46 -14.59
C GLY A 41 -0.01 7.47 -13.10
N LEU A 42 -1.18 7.98 -12.73
CA LEU A 42 -1.66 7.94 -11.34
C LEU A 42 -1.87 6.50 -10.86
N ARG A 43 -2.39 5.62 -11.73
CA ARG A 43 -2.55 4.20 -11.42
C ARG A 43 -1.21 3.52 -11.15
N MET A 44 -0.19 3.81 -11.97
CA MET A 44 1.16 3.28 -11.76
C MET A 44 1.77 3.81 -10.46
N ALA A 45 1.60 5.10 -10.17
CA ALA A 45 2.07 5.69 -8.91
C ALA A 45 1.42 5.02 -7.69
N GLN A 46 0.12 4.73 -7.73
CA GLN A 46 -0.59 4.02 -6.65
C GLN A 46 -0.01 2.63 -6.41
N ILE A 47 0.32 1.87 -7.47
CA ILE A 47 0.92 0.54 -7.36
C ILE A 47 2.31 0.63 -6.71
N VAL A 48 3.15 1.56 -7.19
CA VAL A 48 4.51 1.76 -6.64
C VAL A 48 4.45 2.14 -5.17
N LEU A 49 3.57 3.08 -4.80
CA LEU A 49 3.38 3.48 -3.42
C LEU A 49 2.88 2.32 -2.55
N ALA A 50 1.95 1.49 -3.06
CA ALA A 50 1.42 0.36 -2.30
C ALA A 50 2.52 -0.66 -1.99
N ILE A 51 3.36 -0.98 -2.98
CA ILE A 51 4.51 -1.88 -2.80
C ILE A 51 5.49 -1.29 -1.77
N ALA A 52 5.79 0.02 -1.87
CA ALA A 52 6.66 0.69 -0.91
C ALA A 52 6.13 0.60 0.53
N ILE A 53 4.83 0.83 0.74
CA ILE A 53 4.18 0.71 2.05
C ILE A 53 4.30 -0.72 2.58
N ILE A 54 4.00 -1.73 1.75
CA ILE A 54 4.11 -3.15 2.13
C ILE A 54 5.53 -3.44 2.65
N ILE A 55 6.55 -3.04 1.89
CA ILE A 55 7.95 -3.27 2.26
C ILE A 55 8.30 -2.58 3.58
N LEU A 56 7.96 -1.30 3.75
CA LEU A 56 8.24 -0.56 4.98
C LEU A 56 7.51 -1.15 6.20
N THR A 57 6.28 -1.62 6.02
CA THR A 57 5.47 -2.24 7.08
C THR A 57 6.07 -3.58 7.51
N LEU A 58 6.57 -4.38 6.56
CA LEU A 58 7.30 -5.62 6.84
C LEU A 58 8.63 -5.35 7.57
N ILE A 59 9.39 -4.34 7.13
CA ILE A 59 10.62 -3.91 7.83
C ILE A 59 10.31 -3.49 9.26
N MET A 60 9.23 -2.73 9.49
CA MET A 60 8.79 -2.34 10.83
C MET A 60 8.48 -3.56 11.72
N ALA A 61 7.79 -4.56 11.18
CA ALA A 61 7.46 -5.80 11.89
C ALA A 61 8.72 -6.62 12.25
N VAL A 62 9.72 -6.66 11.36
CA VAL A 62 11.03 -7.29 11.65
C VAL A 62 11.78 -6.53 12.74
N LEU A 63 11.83 -5.20 12.65
CA LEU A 63 12.52 -4.36 13.63
C LEU A 63 11.90 -4.45 15.02
N THR A 64 10.57 -4.56 15.11
CA THR A 64 9.84 -4.80 16.37
C THR A 64 10.02 -6.22 16.91
N LYS A 65 10.71 -7.12 16.18
CA LYS A 65 10.89 -8.55 16.49
C LYS A 65 9.56 -9.29 16.68
N ASN A 66 8.45 -8.75 16.18
CA ASN A 66 7.13 -9.34 16.32
C ASN A 66 6.88 -10.32 15.16
N LYS A 67 7.37 -11.55 15.32
CA LYS A 67 7.26 -12.61 14.30
C LYS A 67 5.80 -12.92 13.93
N ARG A 68 4.89 -12.90 14.90
CA ARG A 68 3.46 -13.15 14.66
C ARG A 68 2.86 -12.07 13.74
N LEU A 69 3.11 -10.80 14.05
CA LEU A 69 2.64 -9.69 13.23
C LEU A 69 3.22 -9.75 11.81
N PHE A 70 4.50 -10.07 11.67
CA PHE A 70 5.16 -10.21 10.37
C PHE A 70 4.48 -11.28 9.48
N PHE A 71 4.23 -12.49 10.01
CA PHE A 71 3.57 -13.55 9.24
C PHE A 71 2.10 -13.23 8.94
N VAL A 72 1.39 -12.57 9.86
CA VAL A 72 0.02 -12.09 9.61
C VAL A 72 0.00 -11.09 8.47
N LEU A 73 0.93 -10.14 8.42
CA LEU A 73 1.04 -9.16 7.34
C LEU A 73 1.34 -9.82 5.99
N ILE A 74 2.28 -10.77 5.95
CA ILE A 74 2.56 -11.55 4.73
C ILE A 74 1.30 -12.27 4.26
N GLY A 75 0.64 -13.01 5.15
CA GLY A 75 -0.59 -13.73 4.82
C GLY A 75 -1.69 -12.80 4.29
N PHE A 76 -1.87 -11.65 4.95
CA PHE A 76 -2.84 -10.63 4.52
C PHE A 76 -2.53 -10.08 3.12
N TYR A 77 -1.27 -9.74 2.83
CA TYR A 77 -0.89 -9.21 1.52
C TYR A 77 -1.00 -10.26 0.41
N ILE A 78 -0.62 -11.52 0.69
CA ILE A 78 -0.80 -12.63 -0.26
C ILE A 78 -2.29 -12.86 -0.54
N LEU A 79 -3.11 -12.94 0.52
CA LEU A 79 -4.55 -13.13 0.39
C LEU A 79 -5.19 -12.01 -0.43
N THR A 80 -4.79 -10.77 -0.18
CA THR A 80 -5.27 -9.59 -0.94
C THR A 80 -4.90 -9.69 -2.41
N GLY A 81 -3.67 -10.09 -2.73
CA GLY A 81 -3.23 -10.31 -4.11
C GLY A 81 -4.01 -11.43 -4.81
N VAL A 82 -4.27 -12.54 -4.11
CA VAL A 82 -5.08 -13.66 -4.62
C VAL A 82 -6.52 -13.21 -4.86
N LEU A 83 -7.14 -12.51 -3.91
CA LEU A 83 -8.50 -11.98 -4.06
C LEU A 83 -8.57 -11.05 -5.27
N PHE A 84 -7.62 -10.11 -5.40
CA PHE A 84 -7.55 -9.22 -6.55
C PHE A 84 -7.49 -9.99 -7.88
N TYR A 85 -6.65 -11.03 -7.96
CA TYR A 85 -6.56 -11.88 -9.14
C TYR A 85 -7.89 -12.59 -9.46
N ILE A 86 -8.55 -13.15 -8.44
CA ILE A 86 -9.85 -13.82 -8.59
C ILE A 86 -10.91 -12.83 -9.10
N PHE A 87 -11.01 -11.65 -8.50
CA PHE A 87 -11.98 -10.64 -8.92
C PHE A 87 -11.73 -10.13 -10.33
N LYS A 88 -10.46 -9.92 -10.70
CA LYS A 88 -10.06 -9.55 -12.06
C LYS A 88 -10.41 -10.64 -13.07
N SER A 89 -10.11 -11.90 -12.75
CA SER A 89 -10.46 -13.04 -13.60
C SER A 89 -11.97 -13.23 -13.76
N ALA A 90 -12.75 -12.87 -12.74
CA ALA A 90 -14.21 -12.90 -12.78
C ALA A 90 -14.84 -11.71 -13.51
N ASN A 91 -14.03 -10.81 -14.11
CA ASN A 91 -14.46 -9.60 -14.79
C ASN A 91 -15.35 -8.68 -13.91
N ARG A 92 -15.18 -8.76 -12.58
CA ARG A 92 -15.91 -7.95 -11.60
C ARG A 92 -15.19 -6.65 -11.26
N ILE A 93 -13.92 -6.52 -11.65
CA ILE A 93 -13.03 -5.35 -11.50
C ILE A 93 -12.02 -5.40 -12.66
#